data_AF-A0A1G5FBH8-F1
#
_entry.id   AF-A0A1G5FBH8-F1
#
_cell.length_a   1.000
_cell.length_b   1.000
_cell.length_c   1.000
_cell.angle_alpha   90.00
_cell.angle_beta   90.00
_cell.angle_gamma   90.00
#
_symmetry.space_group_name_H-M   'P 1'
#
loop_
_entity.id
_entity.type
_entity.pdbx_description
1 polymer ?
#
loop_
_entity_poly.entity_id
_entity_poly.type
_entity_poly.pdbx_seq_one_letter_code
_entity_poly.pdbx_strand_id
1 'polypeptide(L)'
;MITIDEEPVVELDYKALHPNIAKHIYGGSNTYISHEEVSNDLKMPRDKVKIEHLSFFNKKHFLMKQSPLYEYYKMREPIMLANIIRQKHQIDYKITSRMLFKKEVEIMTEVIRKLNVLNIYVLYVYDALYCKKSNESKVIEVMNETIKNLGINTHVG
;
A
#
# COMPACT_ATOMS: atom_id res chain seq x y z
N MET A 1 -0.50 26.50 -9.87
CA MET A 1 -0.37 25.14 -10.44
C MET A 1 1.09 24.79 -10.42
N ILE A 2 1.47 23.64 -9.86
CA ILE A 2 2.88 23.21 -9.82
C ILE A 2 3.20 22.53 -11.16
N THR A 3 4.34 22.88 -11.75
CA THR A 3 4.81 22.36 -13.03
C THR A 3 6.25 21.86 -12.92
N ILE A 4 6.64 20.94 -13.81
CA ILE A 4 8.04 20.54 -14.04
C ILE A 4 8.35 20.86 -15.49
N ASP A 5 9.30 21.76 -15.75
CA ASP A 5 9.61 22.26 -17.09
C ASP A 5 8.36 22.77 -17.84
N GLU A 6 7.58 23.63 -17.16
CA GLU A 6 6.31 24.20 -17.65
C GLU A 6 5.20 23.17 -17.91
N GLU A 7 5.45 21.88 -17.66
CA GLU A 7 4.48 20.82 -17.85
C GLU A 7 3.68 20.52 -16.58
N PRO A 8 2.36 20.26 -16.67
CA PRO A 8 1.56 19.78 -15.54
C PRO A 8 2.16 18.53 -14.89
N VAL A 9 2.12 18.51 -13.56
CA VAL A 9 2.51 17.36 -12.76
C VAL A 9 1.30 16.49 -12.46
N VAL A 10 1.47 15.17 -12.52
CA VAL A 10 0.50 14.18 -12.06
C VAL A 10 1.03 13.41 -10.86
N GLU A 11 0.15 13.08 -9.94
CA GLU A 11 0.40 12.20 -8.79
C GLU A 11 0.03 10.76 -9.16
N LEU A 12 0.90 9.82 -8.81
CA LEU A 12 0.72 8.39 -9.05
C LEU A 12 0.98 7.63 -7.75
N ASP A 13 -0.07 6.99 -7.22
CA ASP A 13 -0.04 6.20 -5.99
C ASP A 13 -0.58 4.77 -6.23
N TYR A 14 -0.17 3.83 -5.37
CA TYR A 14 -0.69 2.47 -5.42
C TYR A 14 -2.04 2.37 -4.71
N LYS A 15 -3.00 1.65 -5.30
CA LYS A 15 -4.29 1.43 -4.65
C LYS A 15 -4.17 0.46 -3.47
N ALA A 16 -4.56 0.92 -2.28
CA ALA A 16 -4.57 0.08 -1.06
C ALA A 16 -3.24 -0.66 -0.81
N LEU A 17 -2.12 0.06 -0.89
CA LEU A 17 -0.78 -0.53 -0.81
C LEU A 17 -0.54 -1.32 0.49
N HIS A 18 -0.78 -0.71 1.67
CA HIS A 18 -0.47 -1.32 2.96
C HIS A 18 -1.20 -2.65 3.24
N PRO A 19 -2.52 -2.78 3.00
CA PRO A 19 -3.19 -4.08 3.07
C PRO A 19 -2.52 -5.17 2.21
N ASN A 20 -2.11 -4.84 0.99
CA ASN A 20 -1.52 -5.81 0.08
C ASN A 20 -0.06 -6.14 0.42
N ILE A 21 0.71 -5.18 0.95
CA ILE A 21 2.01 -5.45 1.57
C ILE A 21 1.83 -6.36 2.79
N ALA A 22 0.83 -6.11 3.64
CA ALA A 22 0.58 -6.93 4.83
C ALA A 22 0.29 -8.39 4.45
N LYS A 23 -0.48 -8.63 3.39
CA LYS A 23 -0.72 -9.98 2.86
C LYS A 23 0.57 -10.66 2.44
N HIS A 24 1.40 -9.96 1.68
CA HIS A 24 2.68 -10.47 1.22
C HIS A 24 3.61 -10.85 2.38
N ILE A 25 3.72 -10.01 3.40
CA ILE A 25 4.66 -10.23 4.53
C ILE A 25 4.14 -11.29 5.51
N TYR A 26 2.83 -11.31 5.78
CA TYR A 26 2.25 -12.10 6.87
C TYR A 26 1.47 -13.34 6.42
N GLY A 27 1.55 -13.70 5.13
CA GLY A 27 0.96 -14.92 4.59
C GLY A 27 -0.55 -14.83 4.41
N GLY A 28 -1.04 -13.69 3.93
CA GLY A 28 -2.41 -13.57 3.42
C GLY A 28 -2.60 -14.33 2.10
N SER A 29 -3.84 -14.39 1.63
CA SER A 29 -4.16 -14.96 0.32
C SER A 29 -3.48 -14.18 -0.82
N ASN A 30 -3.44 -14.71 -2.05
CA ASN A 30 -2.84 -14.00 -3.19
C ASN A 30 -3.82 -13.06 -3.92
N THR A 31 -4.99 -12.78 -3.34
CA THR A 31 -5.97 -11.87 -3.94
C THR A 31 -5.64 -10.40 -3.64
N TYR A 32 -6.07 -9.49 -4.51
CA TYR A 32 -5.95 -8.06 -4.26
C TYR A 32 -7.03 -7.61 -3.26
N ILE A 33 -6.66 -6.87 -2.22
CA ILE A 33 -7.61 -6.16 -1.34
C ILE A 33 -7.81 -4.74 -1.89
N SER A 34 -9.04 -4.42 -2.25
CA SER A 34 -9.45 -3.06 -2.63
C SER A 34 -10.26 -2.37 -1.53
N HIS A 35 -10.26 -1.03 -1.53
CA HIS A 35 -11.10 -0.27 -0.60
C HIS A 35 -12.60 -0.47 -0.91
N GLU A 36 -12.93 -0.68 -2.18
CA GLU A 36 -14.28 -0.94 -2.68
C GLU A 36 -14.83 -2.28 -2.19
N GLU A 37 -14.05 -3.35 -2.26
CA GLU A 37 -14.43 -4.67 -1.74
C GLU A 37 -14.70 -4.62 -0.23
N VAL A 38 -13.77 -4.05 0.53
CA VAL A 38 -13.90 -3.93 1.99
C VAL A 38 -15.10 -3.05 2.37
N SER A 39 -15.34 -1.98 1.61
CA SER A 39 -16.48 -1.09 1.74
C SER A 39 -17.81 -1.82 1.57
N ASN A 40 -17.89 -2.69 0.54
CA ASN A 40 -19.07 -3.52 0.28
C ASN A 40 -19.29 -4.57 1.39
N ASP A 41 -18.23 -5.27 1.78
CA ASP A 41 -18.29 -6.32 2.82
C ASP A 41 -18.73 -5.75 4.17
N LEU A 42 -18.21 -4.58 4.55
CA LEU A 42 -18.51 -3.93 5.83
C LEU A 42 -19.75 -3.02 5.76
N LYS A 43 -20.36 -2.85 4.59
CA LYS A 43 -21.42 -1.86 4.33
C LYS A 43 -21.04 -0.47 4.88
N MET A 44 -19.79 -0.08 4.61
CA MET A 44 -19.16 1.14 5.14
C MET A 44 -18.71 2.04 3.99
N PRO A 45 -18.86 3.38 4.07
CA PRO A 45 -18.34 4.28 3.05
C PRO A 45 -16.85 4.05 2.79
N ARG A 46 -16.46 4.01 1.51
CA ARG A 46 -15.08 3.78 1.05
C ARG A 46 -14.06 4.70 1.73
N ASP A 47 -14.38 5.97 1.92
CA ASP A 47 -13.45 6.92 2.57
C ASP A 47 -13.24 6.62 4.05
N LYS A 48 -14.25 6.08 4.74
CA LYS A 48 -14.08 5.58 6.11
C LYS A 48 -13.18 4.35 6.15
N VAL A 49 -13.30 3.45 5.18
CA VAL A 49 -12.39 2.30 5.05
C VAL A 49 -10.95 2.76 4.85
N LYS A 50 -10.73 3.75 3.97
CA LYS A 50 -9.40 4.36 3.78
C LYS A 50 -8.84 4.88 5.11
N ILE A 51 -9.61 5.68 5.83
CA ILE A 51 -9.19 6.24 7.13
C ILE A 51 -8.88 5.13 8.15
N GLU A 52 -9.70 4.09 8.21
CA GLU A 52 -9.44 2.96 9.10
C GLU A 52 -8.15 2.22 8.72
N HIS A 53 -7.89 2.00 7.43
CA HIS A 53 -6.64 1.38 6.96
C HIS A 53 -5.39 2.17 7.32
N LEU A 54 -5.44 3.52 7.27
CA LEU A 54 -4.30 4.38 7.63
C LEU A 54 -3.77 4.10 9.05
N SER A 55 -4.62 3.64 9.96
CA SER A 55 -4.26 3.43 11.36
C SER A 55 -4.27 1.96 11.80
N PHE A 56 -5.00 1.08 11.11
CA PHE A 56 -5.26 -0.29 11.57
C PHE A 56 -3.99 -1.07 11.91
N PHE A 57 -3.01 -1.09 11.00
CA PHE A 57 -1.77 -1.83 11.20
C PHE A 57 -0.85 -1.20 12.25
N ASN A 58 -1.08 0.06 12.63
CA ASN A 58 -0.34 0.75 13.70
C ASN A 58 -1.04 0.62 15.08
N LYS A 59 -2.31 0.21 15.13
CA LYS A 59 -3.04 0.02 16.40
C LYS A 59 -2.41 -1.10 17.23
N LYS A 60 -2.51 -0.97 18.56
CA LYS A 60 -2.28 -2.09 19.50
C LYS A 60 -3.37 -3.14 19.29
N HIS A 61 -3.09 -4.41 19.58
CA HIS A 61 -4.04 -5.51 19.35
C HIS A 61 -5.44 -5.26 19.94
N PHE A 62 -5.56 -4.76 21.17
CA PHE A 62 -6.86 -4.47 21.77
C PHE A 62 -7.64 -3.35 21.04
N LEU A 63 -6.94 -2.36 20.47
CA LEU A 63 -7.54 -1.31 19.65
C LEU A 63 -7.86 -1.79 18.24
N MET A 64 -7.10 -2.76 17.70
CA MET A 64 -7.44 -3.41 16.44
C MET A 64 -8.81 -4.07 16.57
N LYS A 65 -9.08 -4.80 17.67
CA LYS A 65 -10.38 -5.45 17.93
C LYS A 65 -11.58 -4.49 17.94
N GLN A 66 -11.35 -3.21 18.18
CA GLN A 66 -12.39 -2.18 18.15
C GLN A 66 -12.62 -1.60 16.75
N SER A 67 -11.71 -1.86 15.81
CA SER A 67 -11.85 -1.41 14.42
C SER A 67 -12.77 -2.35 13.64
N PRO A 68 -13.65 -1.81 12.78
CA PRO A 68 -14.50 -2.61 11.89
C PRO A 68 -13.68 -3.53 10.95
N LEU A 69 -12.44 -3.14 10.63
CA LEU A 69 -11.54 -3.95 9.80
C LEU A 69 -11.10 -5.25 10.46
N TYR A 70 -11.16 -5.35 11.80
CA TYR A 70 -10.71 -6.56 12.48
C TYR A 70 -11.55 -7.78 12.11
N GLU A 71 -12.87 -7.64 12.08
CA GLU A 71 -13.74 -8.76 11.69
C GLU A 71 -13.60 -9.08 10.19
N TYR A 72 -13.41 -8.07 9.32
CA TYR A 72 -13.08 -8.31 7.91
C TYR A 72 -11.83 -9.19 7.78
N TYR A 73 -10.71 -8.78 8.39
CA TYR A 73 -9.45 -9.54 8.29
C TYR A 73 -9.51 -10.88 9.00
N LYS A 74 -10.26 -11.00 10.09
CA LYS A 74 -10.45 -12.27 10.80
C LYS A 74 -11.21 -13.29 9.96
N MET A 75 -12.18 -12.85 9.15
CA MET A 75 -12.94 -13.73 8.27
C MET A 75 -12.23 -14.01 6.94
N ARG A 76 -11.65 -12.97 6.32
CA ARG A 76 -11.08 -13.05 4.96
C ARG A 76 -9.60 -13.42 4.94
N GLU A 77 -8.83 -12.98 5.94
CA GLU A 77 -7.36 -13.12 6.00
C GLU A 77 -6.87 -13.59 7.40
N PRO A 78 -7.42 -14.68 7.96
CA PRO A 78 -7.16 -15.08 9.36
C PRO A 78 -5.68 -15.37 9.64
N ILE A 79 -4.96 -15.96 8.68
CA ILE A 79 -3.53 -16.29 8.80
C ILE A 79 -2.70 -14.99 8.90
N MET A 80 -2.96 -14.03 8.01
CA MET A 80 -2.32 -12.73 8.02
C MET A 80 -2.56 -12.02 9.36
N LEU A 81 -3.81 -11.96 9.81
CA LEU A 81 -4.17 -11.30 11.06
C LEU A 81 -3.51 -11.96 12.28
N ALA A 82 -3.51 -13.30 12.34
CA ALA A 82 -2.88 -14.05 13.41
C ALA A 82 -1.36 -13.81 13.47
N ASN A 83 -0.69 -13.78 12.30
CA ASN A 83 0.74 -13.50 12.22
C ASN A 83 1.09 -12.07 12.64
N ILE A 84 0.29 -11.08 12.24
CA ILE A 84 0.44 -9.68 12.68
C ILE A 84 0.31 -9.60 14.21
N ILE A 85 -0.74 -10.19 14.78
CA ILE A 85 -0.99 -10.17 16.23
C ILE A 85 0.16 -10.85 16.98
N ARG A 86 0.58 -12.03 16.52
CA ARG A 86 1.72 -12.77 17.10
C ARG A 86 2.98 -11.92 17.12
N GLN A 87 3.33 -11.28 16.00
CA GLN A 87 4.54 -10.45 15.93
C GLN A 87 4.45 -9.21 16.83
N LYS A 88 3.28 -8.56 16.90
CA LYS A 88 3.07 -7.42 17.80
C LYS A 88 3.26 -7.77 19.28
N HIS A 89 2.87 -8.97 19.69
CA HIS A 89 3.08 -9.45 21.06
C HIS A 89 4.53 -9.84 21.34
N GLN A 90 5.22 -10.43 20.36
CA GLN A 90 6.60 -10.90 20.53
C GLN A 90 7.64 -9.78 20.52
N ILE A 91 7.41 -8.71 19.77
CA ILE A 91 8.41 -7.66 19.51
C ILE A 91 7.93 -6.32 20.08
N ASP A 92 6.96 -5.71 19.41
CA ASP A 92 6.38 -4.41 19.78
C ASP A 92 5.19 -4.15 18.83
N TYR A 93 4.19 -3.40 19.28
CA TYR A 93 3.01 -3.16 18.47
C TYR A 93 3.29 -2.34 17.19
N LYS A 94 4.36 -1.52 17.14
CA LYS A 94 4.73 -0.74 15.95
C LYS A 94 5.52 -1.54 14.92
N ILE A 95 5.88 -2.80 15.22
CA ILE A 95 6.69 -3.62 14.29
C ILE A 95 6.01 -3.78 12.94
N THR A 96 4.68 -3.96 12.91
CA THR A 96 3.92 -4.13 11.68
C THR A 96 4.08 -2.92 10.76
N SER A 97 3.79 -1.71 11.24
CA SER A 97 3.96 -0.49 10.43
C SER A 97 5.40 -0.30 9.96
N ARG A 98 6.41 -0.61 10.80
CA ARG A 98 7.82 -0.55 10.38
C ARG A 98 8.13 -1.50 9.22
N MET A 99 7.58 -2.71 9.24
CA MET A 99 7.73 -3.68 8.16
C MET A 99 7.02 -3.24 6.87
N LEU A 100 5.82 -2.65 7.00
CA LEU A 100 5.08 -2.12 5.85
C LEU A 100 5.86 -0.97 5.18
N PHE A 101 6.32 0.02 5.96
CA PHE A 101 7.13 1.13 5.44
C PHE A 101 8.45 0.66 4.83
N LYS A 102 9.12 -0.32 5.45
CA LYS A 102 10.35 -0.89 4.89
C LYS A 102 10.10 -1.45 3.48
N LYS A 103 9.00 -2.18 3.29
CA LYS A 103 8.65 -2.78 2.00
C LYS A 103 8.18 -1.73 0.99
N GLU A 104 7.44 -0.71 1.44
CA GLU A 104 7.09 0.46 0.63
C GLU A 104 8.34 1.16 0.08
N VAL A 105 9.31 1.48 0.94
CA VAL A 105 10.57 2.12 0.52
C VAL A 105 11.34 1.22 -0.46
N GLU A 106 11.37 -0.09 -0.24
CA GLU A 106 11.98 -1.06 -1.17
C GLU A 106 11.33 -0.99 -2.56
N ILE A 107 10.00 -0.99 -2.62
CA ILE A 107 9.23 -0.88 -3.88
C ILE A 107 9.56 0.44 -4.58
N MET A 108 9.45 1.56 -3.87
CA MET A 108 9.63 2.89 -4.44
C MET A 108 11.07 3.11 -4.92
N THR A 109 12.05 2.59 -4.18
CA THR A 109 13.46 2.62 -4.57
C THR A 109 13.69 1.87 -5.88
N GLU A 110 13.11 0.67 -6.03
CA GLU A 110 13.26 -0.12 -7.25
C GLU A 110 12.56 0.53 -8.46
N VAL A 111 11.39 1.13 -8.26
CA VAL A 111 10.70 1.92 -9.30
C VAL A 111 11.59 3.08 -9.76
N ILE A 112 12.06 3.90 -8.82
CA ILE A 112 12.91 5.06 -9.12
C ILE A 112 14.20 4.63 -9.83
N ARG A 113 14.82 3.53 -9.39
CA ARG A 113 16.02 2.98 -10.04
C ARG A 113 15.75 2.64 -11.51
N LYS A 114 14.62 1.98 -11.82
CA LYS A 114 14.23 1.66 -13.20
C LYS A 114 13.91 2.90 -14.03
N LEU A 115 13.22 3.88 -13.46
CA LEU A 115 12.89 5.14 -14.14
C LEU A 115 14.14 5.96 -14.48
N ASN A 116 15.11 6.02 -13.56
CA ASN A 116 16.36 6.73 -13.79
C ASN A 116 17.17 6.14 -14.96
N VAL A 117 17.12 4.81 -15.18
CA VAL A 117 17.73 4.17 -16.37
C VAL A 117 17.08 4.65 -17.66
N LEU A 118 15.81 5.04 -17.61
CA LEU A 118 15.04 5.60 -18.73
C LEU A 118 15.18 7.13 -18.84
N ASN A 119 16.04 7.76 -18.04
CA ASN A 119 16.14 9.23 -17.89
C ASN A 119 14.82 9.91 -17.48
N ILE A 120 13.96 9.19 -16.76
CA ILE A 120 12.73 9.73 -16.18
C ILE A 120 12.97 10.01 -14.70
N TYR A 121 12.93 11.28 -14.33
CA TYR A 121 13.09 11.73 -12.95
C TYR A 121 11.73 12.11 -12.35
N VAL A 122 11.50 11.70 -11.11
CA VAL A 122 10.23 11.85 -10.41
C VAL A 122 10.45 12.50 -9.04
N LEU A 123 9.46 13.22 -8.54
CA LEU A 123 9.46 13.63 -7.14
C LEU A 123 8.87 12.49 -6.30
N TYR A 124 9.56 12.14 -5.23
CA TYR A 124 9.16 11.09 -4.31
C TYR A 124 8.47 11.69 -3.08
N VAL A 125 7.22 11.30 -2.81
CA VAL A 125 6.42 11.79 -1.69
C VAL A 125 5.72 10.60 -1.02
N TYR A 126 6.32 10.08 0.06
CA TYR A 126 5.80 8.93 0.82
C TYR A 126 5.49 7.70 -0.04
N ASP A 127 4.21 7.40 -0.32
CA ASP A 127 3.74 6.28 -1.13
C ASP A 127 3.35 6.67 -2.56
N ALA A 128 3.65 7.91 -2.96
CA ALA A 128 3.34 8.46 -4.28
C ALA A 128 4.59 8.96 -5.03
N LEU A 129 4.51 8.89 -6.36
CA LEU A 129 5.44 9.55 -7.29
C LEU A 129 4.73 10.66 -8.04
N TYR A 130 5.41 11.79 -8.19
CA TYR A 130 4.95 12.87 -9.04
C TYR A 130 5.84 12.96 -10.28
N CYS A 131 5.23 13.03 -11.45
CA CYS A 131 5.94 13.12 -12.72
C CYS A 131 5.26 14.09 -13.69
N LYS A 132 5.97 14.44 -14.76
CA LYS A 132 5.39 15.12 -15.92
C LYS A 132 4.24 14.30 -16.52
N LYS A 133 3.18 14.95 -17.00
CA LYS A 133 2.04 14.29 -17.66
C LYS A 133 2.46 13.40 -18.84
N SER A 134 3.48 13.82 -19.59
CA SER A 134 4.07 13.14 -20.73
C SER A 134 4.74 11.81 -20.36
N ASN A 135 5.20 11.68 -19.11
CA ASN A 135 5.82 10.47 -18.58
C ASN A 135 4.82 9.54 -17.87
N GLU A 136 3.58 9.98 -17.63
CA GLU A 136 2.57 9.29 -16.82
C GLU A 136 2.43 7.81 -17.19
N SER A 137 2.16 7.51 -18.46
CA SER A 137 1.96 6.14 -18.94
C SER A 137 3.18 5.25 -18.67
N LYS A 138 4.40 5.78 -18.84
CA LYS A 138 5.62 5.00 -18.62
C LYS A 138 5.90 4.79 -17.13
N VAL A 139 5.61 5.79 -16.29
CA VAL A 139 5.75 5.67 -14.84
C VAL A 139 4.76 4.64 -14.29
N ILE A 140 3.50 4.67 -14.73
CA ILE A 140 2.48 3.66 -14.38
C ILE A 140 2.94 2.26 -14.77
N GLU A 141 3.46 2.08 -15.99
CA GLU A 141 3.97 0.80 -16.48
C GLU A 141 5.08 0.25 -15.56
N VAL A 142 6.10 1.08 -15.26
CA VAL A 142 7.24 0.68 -14.42
C VAL A 142 6.80 0.38 -12.97
N MET A 143 5.90 1.18 -12.40
CA MET A 143 5.33 0.93 -11.07
C MET A 143 4.61 -0.42 -11.03
N ASN A 144 3.68 -0.65 -11.97
CA ASN A 144 2.89 -1.89 -12.02
C ASN A 144 3.74 -3.14 -12.32
N GLU A 145 4.76 -3.03 -13.17
CA GLU A 145 5.69 -4.14 -13.42
C GLU A 145 6.52 -4.46 -12.17
N THR A 146 7.01 -3.43 -11.48
CA THR A 146 7.87 -3.58 -10.30
C THR A 146 7.13 -4.22 -9.13
N ILE A 147 5.94 -3.73 -8.79
CA ILE A 147 5.14 -4.28 -7.68
C ILE A 147 4.76 -5.74 -7.95
N LYS A 148 4.45 -6.08 -9.22
CA LYS A 148 4.14 -7.44 -9.66
C LYS A 148 5.35 -8.36 -9.52
N ASN A 149 6.53 -7.93 -9.94
CA ASN A 149 7.77 -8.71 -9.81
C ASN A 149 8.16 -8.94 -8.35
N LEU A 150 7.78 -8.04 -7.45
CA LEU A 150 7.94 -8.19 -6.00
C LEU A 150 6.87 -9.09 -5.36
N GLY A 151 5.92 -9.61 -6.14
CA GLY A 151 4.88 -10.53 -5.66
C GLY A 151 3.84 -9.86 -4.78
N ILE A 152 3.62 -8.56 -4.94
CA ILE A 152 2.60 -7.80 -4.20
C ILE A 152 1.46 -7.48 -5.17
N ASN A 153 0.26 -7.96 -4.86
CA ASN A 153 -0.90 -7.80 -5.71
C ASN A 153 -1.56 -6.45 -5.46
N THR A 154 -1.13 -5.41 -6.17
CA THR A 154 -1.80 -4.09 -6.27
C THR A 154 -1.40 -3.43 -7.59
N HIS A 155 -1.99 -2.28 -7.91
CA HIS A 155 -1.69 -1.49 -9.09
C HIS A 155 -1.87 0.00 -8.83
N VAL A 156 -1.19 0.80 -9.65
CA VAL A 156 -1.47 2.23 -9.87
C VAL A 156 -2.61 2.33 -10.88
N GLY A 157 -3.53 3.28 -10.70
CA GLY A 157 -4.47 3.61 -11.77
C GLY A 157 -5.46 4.67 -11.37
#